data_AF-A0A5W9NDB6-F1
#
_entry.id   AF-A0A5W9NDB6-F1
#
_cell.length_a   1.000
_cell.length_b   1.000
_cell.length_c   1.000
_cell.angle_alpha   90.00
_cell.angle_beta   90.00
_cell.angle_gamma   90.00
#
_symmetry.space_group_name_H-M   'P 1'
#
loop_
_entity.id
_entity.type
_entity.pdbx_description
1 polymer ?
#
loop_
_entity_poly.entity_id
_entity_poly.type
_entity_poly.pdbx_seq_one_letter_code
_entity_poly.pdbx_strand_id
1 'polypeptide(L)'
;TVDFDNLNQGAIHLTEFGYCVHNYLVRPCTKINEFIEYDNETLEMKSIDRIRLESIREKVTKLKSITQTAYENGDYSADKWLQHHEKNLERINKLLNN
;
A
#
# COMPACT_ATOMS: atom_id res chain seq x y z
N THR A 1 4.25 -15.48 7.70
CA THR A 1 3.31 -14.50 7.11
C THR A 1 3.32 -13.28 8.01
N VAL A 2 3.30 -12.05 7.49
CA VAL A 2 3.11 -10.87 8.36
C VAL A 2 1.76 -10.98 8.98
N ASP A 3 1.74 -10.85 10.29
CA ASP A 3 0.51 -10.63 10.99
C ASP A 3 0.11 -9.17 10.82
N PHE A 4 -0.70 -8.89 9.79
CA PHE A 4 -1.25 -7.55 9.57
C PHE A 4 -2.19 -7.12 10.69
N ASP A 5 -2.66 -8.06 11.51
CA ASP A 5 -3.54 -7.83 12.66
C ASP A 5 -2.81 -7.34 13.90
N ASN A 6 -1.49 -7.59 13.97
CA ASN A 6 -0.63 -7.13 15.05
C ASN A 6 0.40 -6.08 14.62
N LEU A 7 0.09 -5.31 13.56
CA LEU A 7 0.96 -4.22 13.11
C LEU A 7 0.87 -2.98 14.01
N ASN A 8 1.96 -2.72 14.72
CA ASN A 8 2.11 -1.51 15.54
C ASN A 8 2.71 -0.31 14.77
N GLN A 9 2.98 -0.47 13.47
CA GLN A 9 3.69 0.53 12.67
C GLN A 9 3.16 0.56 11.22
N GLY A 10 2.84 1.76 10.73
CA GLY A 10 2.25 2.01 9.40
C GLY A 10 3.29 2.25 8.28
N ALA A 11 4.56 2.31 8.65
CA ALA A 11 5.72 2.40 7.76
C ALA A 11 6.05 1.03 7.14
N ILE A 12 5.07 0.49 6.42
CA ILE A 12 5.15 -0.83 5.78
C ILE A 12 4.88 -0.66 4.31
N HIS A 13 5.79 -1.20 3.52
CA HIS A 13 5.69 -1.24 2.08
C HIS A 13 5.29 -2.64 1.63
N LEU A 14 4.34 -2.76 0.69
CA LEU A 14 3.84 -4.02 0.15
C LEU A 14 4.19 -4.18 -1.32
N THR A 15 4.67 -5.36 -1.68
CA THR A 15 4.98 -5.78 -3.06
C THR A 15 4.40 -7.18 -3.32
N GLU A 16 4.35 -7.64 -4.56
CA GLU A 16 3.94 -9.02 -4.88
C GLU A 16 4.91 -10.07 -4.31
N PHE A 17 6.18 -9.70 -4.14
CA PHE A 17 7.24 -10.60 -3.69
C PHE A 17 7.43 -10.59 -2.17
N GLY A 18 6.80 -9.66 -1.45
CA GLY A 18 6.99 -9.50 -0.01
C GLY A 18 6.67 -8.10 0.49
N TYR A 19 7.26 -7.73 1.61
CA TYR A 19 7.01 -6.46 2.28
C TYR A 19 8.28 -5.98 2.97
N CYS A 20 8.41 -4.66 3.10
CA CYS A 20 9.46 -4.04 3.92
C CYS A 20 8.79 -3.35 5.11
N VAL A 21 9.31 -3.58 6.32
CA VAL A 21 8.94 -2.83 7.52
C VAL A 21 10.15 -1.99 7.89
N HIS A 22 9.96 -0.69 8.04
CA HIS A 22 10.98 0.21 8.58
C HIS A 22 10.30 1.26 9.47
N ASN A 23 11.08 2.12 10.11
CA ASN A 23 10.53 3.30 10.79
C ASN A 23 10.24 4.43 9.78
N TYR A 24 9.48 5.45 10.18
CA TYR A 24 9.12 6.57 9.29
C TYR A 24 10.31 7.44 8.85
N LEU A 25 11.51 7.26 9.43
CA LEU A 25 12.72 8.02 9.04
C LEU A 25 13.19 7.65 7.63
N VAL A 26 12.80 6.46 7.15
CA VAL A 26 13.09 6.01 5.80
C VAL A 26 11.90 6.37 4.89
N ARG A 27 12.19 6.98 3.73
CA ARG A 27 11.17 7.28 2.72
C ARG A 27 10.57 5.99 2.16
N PRO A 28 9.29 6.00 1.73
CA PRO A 28 8.72 4.88 0.99
C PRO A 28 9.60 4.50 -0.20
N CYS A 29 9.82 3.20 -0.38
CA CYS A 29 10.52 2.69 -1.55
C CYS A 29 9.71 3.07 -2.80
N THR A 30 10.40 3.58 -3.82
CA THR A 30 9.79 4.02 -5.08
C THR A 30 9.53 2.87 -6.05
N LYS A 31 9.80 1.62 -5.65
CA LYS A 31 9.51 0.44 -6.46
C LYS A 31 8.22 -0.17 -5.95
N ILE A 32 7.11 0.48 -6.23
CA ILE A 32 5.81 -0.14 -6.03
C ILE A 32 5.66 -1.24 -7.08
N ASN A 33 4.99 -2.30 -6.66
CA ASN A 33 4.69 -3.51 -7.41
C ASN A 33 4.60 -3.29 -8.92
N GLU A 34 5.31 -4.07 -9.75
CA GLU A 34 5.24 -3.94 -11.21
C GLU A 34 3.77 -3.99 -11.66
N PHE A 35 2.92 -4.82 -11.05
CA PHE A 35 1.50 -4.86 -11.36
C PHE A 35 0.73 -3.54 -11.12
N ILE A 36 1.11 -2.78 -10.09
CA ILE A 36 0.52 -1.46 -9.82
C ILE A 36 1.22 -0.45 -10.72
N GLU A 37 2.55 -0.34 -10.76
CA GLU A 37 3.27 0.69 -11.54
C GLU A 37 3.17 0.52 -13.06
N TYR A 38 2.99 -0.70 -13.58
CA TYR A 38 2.73 -0.91 -15.00
C TYR A 38 1.36 -0.35 -15.35
N ASP A 39 1.30 0.38 -16.45
CA ASP A 39 0.08 0.95 -17.01
C ASP A 39 -0.77 -0.16 -17.65
N ASN A 40 -1.29 -1.04 -16.78
CA ASN A 40 -2.13 -2.18 -17.16
C ASN A 40 -3.57 -1.76 -17.50
N GLU A 41 -3.83 -0.47 -17.75
CA GLU A 41 -5.14 0.08 -18.11
C GLU A 41 -5.73 -0.57 -19.39
N THR A 42 -4.94 -1.34 -20.14
CA THR A 42 -5.32 -1.96 -21.43
C THR A 42 -5.42 -3.49 -21.42
N LEU A 43 -5.05 -4.17 -20.33
CA LEU A 43 -5.07 -5.64 -20.24
C LEU A 43 -6.28 -6.13 -19.44
N GLU A 44 -7.05 -7.06 -20.01
CA GLU A 44 -8.12 -7.76 -19.27
C GLU A 44 -7.54 -8.42 -18.01
N MET A 45 -7.94 -7.92 -16.83
CA MET A 45 -7.47 -8.44 -15.55
C MET A 45 -8.06 -9.83 -15.29
N LYS A 46 -7.20 -10.83 -15.12
CA LYS A 46 -7.63 -12.19 -14.76
C LYS A 46 -8.30 -12.19 -13.39
N SER A 47 -9.27 -13.08 -13.18
CA SER A 47 -10.01 -13.19 -11.91
C SER A 47 -9.11 -13.42 -10.68
N ILE A 48 -8.05 -14.21 -10.82
CA ILE A 48 -7.04 -14.44 -9.76
C ILE A 48 -6.31 -13.14 -9.38
N ASP A 49 -6.01 -12.29 -10.37
CA ASP A 49 -5.30 -11.03 -10.16
C ASP A 49 -6.23 -9.99 -9.54
N ARG A 50 -7.52 -10.00 -9.89
CA ARG A 50 -8.56 -9.19 -9.21
C ARG A 50 -8.68 -9.54 -7.72
N ILE A 51 -8.76 -10.83 -7.37
CA ILE A 51 -8.84 -11.28 -5.97
C ILE A 51 -7.58 -10.85 -5.19
N ARG A 52 -6.40 -10.98 -5.80
CA ARG A 52 -5.14 -10.52 -5.20
C ARG A 52 -5.15 -9.01 -4.99
N LEU A 53 -5.59 -8.25 -5.98
CA LEU A 53 -5.65 -6.80 -5.93
C LEU A 53 -6.63 -6.29 -4.85
N GLU A 54 -7.77 -6.96 -4.69
CA GLU A 54 -8.71 -6.74 -3.58
C GLU A 54 -8.04 -6.97 -2.22
N SER A 55 -7.32 -8.08 -2.05
CA SER A 55 -6.57 -8.35 -0.81
C SER A 55 -5.48 -7.29 -0.54
N ILE A 56 -4.82 -6.80 -1.58
CA ILE A 56 -3.84 -5.71 -1.44
C ILE A 56 -4.54 -4.41 -1.03
N ARG A 57 -5.70 -4.09 -1.61
CA ARG A 57 -6.50 -2.91 -1.24
C ARG A 57 -6.84 -2.89 0.25
N GLU A 58 -7.31 -4.01 0.79
CA GLU A 58 -7.65 -4.13 2.22
C GLU A 58 -6.42 -3.86 3.10
N LYS A 59 -5.26 -4.45 2.77
CA LYS A 59 -4.02 -4.25 3.52
C LYS A 59 -3.54 -2.81 3.46
N VAL A 60 -3.52 -2.17 2.28
CA VAL A 60 -3.11 -0.77 2.14
C VAL A 60 -4.08 0.17 2.87
N THR A 61 -5.38 -0.14 2.88
CA THR A 61 -6.38 0.62 3.65
C THR A 61 -6.07 0.58 5.15
N LYS A 62 -5.72 -0.59 5.67
CA LYS A 62 -5.31 -0.73 7.08
C LYS A 62 -4.03 0.05 7.38
N LEU A 63 -3.02 -0.05 6.53
CA LEU A 63 -1.76 0.70 6.67
C LEU A 63 -1.97 2.21 6.60
N LYS A 64 -2.87 2.68 5.74
CA LYS A 64 -3.29 4.08 5.70
C LYS A 64 -3.86 4.50 7.05
N SER A 65 -4.79 3.72 7.63
CA SER A 65 -5.39 4.04 8.94
C SER A 65 -4.35 4.15 10.05
N ILE A 66 -3.38 3.23 10.12
CA ILE A 66 -2.30 3.28 11.13
C ILE A 66 -1.40 4.50 10.91
N THR A 67 -1.07 4.79 9.65
CA THR A 67 -0.22 5.94 9.29
C THR A 67 -0.91 7.27 9.54
N GLN A 68 -2.24 7.33 9.36
CA GLN A 68 -3.06 8.50 9.67
C GLN A 68 -2.94 8.86 11.16
N THR A 69 -3.06 7.88 12.05
CA THR A 69 -2.86 8.10 13.50
C THR A 69 -1.45 8.57 13.82
N ALA A 70 -0.42 8.00 13.18
CA ALA A 70 0.97 8.45 13.34
C ALA A 70 1.16 9.91 12.89
N TYR A 71 0.57 10.28 11.75
CA TYR A 71 0.58 11.65 11.25
C TYR A 71 -0.12 12.62 12.22
N GLU A 72 -1.28 12.25 12.75
CA GLU A 72 -2.02 13.05 13.74
C GLU A 72 -1.26 13.22 15.06
N ASN A 73 -0.48 12.21 15.46
CA ASN A 73 0.41 12.27 16.62
C ASN A 73 1.67 13.11 16.37
N GLY A 74 1.89 13.59 15.15
CA GLY A 74 3.06 14.40 14.77
C GLY A 74 4.33 13.59 14.49
N ASP A 75 4.20 12.29 14.21
CA ASP A 75 5.35 11.45 13.90
C ASP A 75 6.06 11.96 12.63
N TYR A 76 7.37 12.20 12.78
CA TYR A 76 8.18 12.78 11.72
C TYR A 76 8.14 11.91 10.45
N SER A 77 7.85 12.54 9.30
CA SER A 77 7.73 11.90 7.98
C SER A 77 6.54 10.94 7.78
N ALA A 78 5.60 10.84 8.73
CA ALA A 78 4.37 10.06 8.55
C ALA A 78 3.48 10.62 7.41
N ASP A 79 3.56 11.93 7.15
CA ASP A 79 2.90 12.61 6.02
C ASP A 79 3.25 11.99 4.66
N LYS A 80 4.54 11.66 4.44
CA LYS A 80 5.02 11.04 3.20
C LYS A 80 4.49 9.62 3.02
N TRP A 81 4.37 8.89 4.12
CA TRP A 81 3.82 7.54 4.15
C TRP A 81 2.32 7.55 3.90
N LEU A 82 1.61 8.53 4.47
CA LEU A 82 0.19 8.72 4.24
C LEU A 82 -0.07 9.00 2.75
N GLN A 83 0.65 9.95 2.15
CA GLN A 83 0.54 10.26 0.71
C GLN A 83 0.85 9.06 -0.17
N HIS A 84 1.82 8.22 0.21
CA HIS A 84 2.17 7.01 -0.52
C HIS A 84 1.02 5.98 -0.52
N HIS A 85 0.46 5.70 0.66
CA HIS A 85 -0.69 4.79 0.79
C HIS A 85 -1.92 5.30 0.02
N GLU A 86 -2.17 6.61 0.04
CA GLU A 86 -3.25 7.24 -0.72
C GLU A 86 -3.11 7.08 -2.23
N LYS A 87 -1.92 7.34 -2.78
CA LYS A 87 -1.65 7.15 -4.21
C LYS A 87 -1.82 5.69 -4.63
N ASN A 88 -1.36 4.76 -3.80
CA ASN A 88 -1.54 3.33 -4.06
C ASN A 88 -3.02 2.94 -4.08
N LEU A 89 -3.81 3.40 -3.11
CA LEU A 89 -5.25 3.13 -3.08
C LEU A 89 -5.99 3.72 -4.27
N GLU A 90 -5.67 4.95 -4.68
CA GLU A 90 -6.26 5.57 -5.85
C GLU A 90 -6.03 4.69 -7.09
N ARG A 91 -4.80 4.23 -7.28
CA ARG A 91 -4.42 3.40 -8.43
C ARG A 91 -5.05 2.01 -8.38
N ILE A 92 -5.05 1.36 -7.22
CA ILE A 92 -5.72 0.06 -7.02
C ILE A 92 -7.22 0.17 -7.33
N ASN A 93 -7.89 1.22 -6.86
CA ASN A 93 -9.32 1.42 -7.13
C ASN A 93 -9.61 1.65 -8.61
N LYS A 94 -8.74 2.37 -9.35
CA LYS A 94 -8.87 2.50 -10.80
C LYS A 94 -8.79 1.14 -11.49
N LEU A 95 -7.80 0.31 -11.14
CA LEU A 95 -7.63 -1.03 -11.70
C LEU A 95 -8.78 -2.00 -11.37
N LEU A 96 -9.43 -1.87 -10.21
CA LEU A 96 -10.58 -2.71 -9.82
C LEU A 96 -11.91 -2.29 -10.44
N ASN A 97 -12.03 -1.02 -10.85
CA ASN A 97 -13.23 -0.44 -11.46
C ASN A 97 -13.22 -0.55 -13.00
N ASN A 98 -12.07 -0.86 -13.60
CA ASN A 98 -11.94 -1.29 -14.99
C ASN A 98 -12.33 -2.77 -15.13
#